data_AF-A0A9Q0ZUX6-F1
#
_entry.id   AF-A0A9Q0ZUX6-F1
#
_cell.length_a   1.000
_cell.length_b   1.000
_cell.length_c   1.000
_cell.angle_alpha   90.00
_cell.angle_beta   90.00
_cell.angle_gamma   90.00
#
_symmetry.space_group_name_H-M   'P 1'
#
loop_
_entity.id
_entity.type
_entity.pdbx_description
1 polymer ?
#
loop_
_entity_poly.entity_id
_entity_poly.type
_entity_poly.pdbx_seq_one_letter_code
_entity_poly.pdbx_strand_id
1 'polypeptide(L)'
;MLNEIVTKRFLFDGSKVAALRDEVGNGPSLDRPTRFIAVSSLILAAMMTITRENEVDQQIGVVTIPVNLRGRLKPPVPKQSIGNIFQMAKTNWPKSESNVLNYNSLAGKLDESIRKMNDEYIRKFHAGGGYFNFIQRARKEAKKALLLGLVALSHQSYKISELRFKNTRLVLKMEILLY
;
A
#
# COMPACT_ATOMS: atom_id res chain seq x y z
N MET A 1 -0.17 -3.47 30.11
CA MET A 1 -1.54 -3.48 29.57
C MET A 1 -1.43 -3.58 28.06
N LEU A 2 -2.11 -4.53 27.42
CA LEU A 2 -2.22 -4.53 25.95
C LEU A 2 -3.15 -3.37 25.57
N ASN A 3 -2.66 -2.44 24.76
CA ASN A 3 -3.49 -1.34 24.22
C ASN A 3 -4.69 -1.93 23.47
N GLU A 4 -5.88 -1.37 23.71
CA GLU A 4 -7.09 -1.77 23.00
C GLU A 4 -6.97 -1.38 21.51
N ILE A 5 -7.07 -2.36 20.61
CA ILE A 5 -7.04 -2.13 19.17
C ILE A 5 -8.47 -1.90 18.69
N VAL A 6 -8.76 -0.67 18.24
CA VAL A 6 -10.07 -0.31 17.70
C VAL A 6 -10.02 -0.30 16.17
N THR A 7 -10.95 -1.01 15.53
CA THR A 7 -11.15 -0.92 14.07
C THR A 7 -12.20 0.14 13.75
N LYS A 8 -11.90 1.05 12.80
CA LYS A 8 -12.85 2.03 12.27
C LYS A 8 -13.03 1.85 10.76
N ARG A 9 -14.23 2.16 10.26
CA ARG A 9 -14.55 2.16 8.82
C ARG A 9 -14.68 3.59 8.31
N PHE A 10 -13.80 3.98 7.39
CA PHE A 10 -13.86 5.27 6.71
C PHE A 10 -14.50 5.08 5.33
N LEU A 11 -15.54 5.87 5.03
CA LEU A 11 -16.26 5.82 3.76
C LEU A 11 -16.00 7.10 2.96
N PHE A 12 -15.48 6.92 1.75
CA PHE A 12 -15.28 8.01 0.80
C PHE A 12 -16.23 7.82 -0.38
N ASP A 13 -17.11 8.79 -0.61
CA ASP A 13 -18.00 8.83 -1.77
C ASP A 13 -17.24 9.23 -3.05
N GLY A 14 -17.89 9.05 -4.20
CA GLY A 14 -17.28 9.31 -5.51
C GLY A 14 -16.77 10.74 -5.66
N SER A 15 -17.52 11.74 -5.18
CA SER A 15 -17.14 13.16 -5.23
C SER A 15 -15.91 13.46 -4.37
N LYS A 16 -15.86 12.96 -3.12
CA LYS A 16 -14.71 13.13 -2.23
C LYS A 16 -13.47 12.46 -2.79
N VAL A 17 -13.61 11.27 -3.37
CA VAL A 17 -12.50 10.59 -4.03
C VAL A 17 -12.04 11.35 -5.28
N ALA A 18 -12.94 11.96 -6.05
CA ALA A 18 -12.57 12.80 -7.19
C ALA A 18 -11.76 14.02 -6.74
N ALA A 19 -12.28 14.79 -5.79
CA ALA A 19 -11.58 15.94 -5.22
C ALA A 19 -10.20 15.55 -4.65
N LEU A 20 -10.12 14.43 -3.93
CA LEU A 20 -8.84 13.93 -3.40
C LEU A 20 -7.86 13.56 -4.52
N ARG A 21 -8.33 13.02 -5.64
CA ARG A 21 -7.45 12.70 -6.78
C ARG A 21 -6.89 13.96 -7.43
N ASP A 22 -7.69 15.02 -7.49
CA ASP A 22 -7.25 16.29 -8.06
C ASP A 22 -6.21 16.95 -7.14
N GLU A 23 -6.46 16.95 -5.82
CA GLU A 23 -5.50 17.45 -4.82
C GLU A 23 -4.19 16.65 -4.83
N VAL A 24 -4.27 15.32 -4.73
CA VAL A 24 -3.08 14.45 -4.73
C VAL A 24 -2.35 14.50 -6.08
N GLY A 25 -3.08 14.68 -7.17
CA GLY A 25 -2.53 14.78 -8.53
C GLY A 25 -1.91 16.12 -8.86
N ASN A 26 -2.04 17.13 -7.98
CA ASN A 26 -1.50 18.46 -8.19
C ASN A 26 0.00 18.52 -7.87
N GLY A 27 0.83 17.94 -8.74
CA GLY A 27 2.28 18.00 -8.62
C GLY A 27 3.04 17.14 -9.64
N PRO A 28 4.39 17.21 -9.62
CA PRO A 28 5.23 16.65 -10.67
C PRO A 28 5.45 15.13 -10.59
N SER A 29 5.19 14.50 -9.45
CA SER A 29 5.52 13.08 -9.21
C SER A 29 4.50 12.11 -9.80
N LEU A 30 3.21 12.48 -9.79
CA LEU A 30 2.14 11.67 -10.38
C LEU A 30 0.94 12.54 -10.75
N ASP A 31 0.70 12.69 -12.05
CA ASP A 31 -0.54 13.27 -12.56
C ASP A 31 -1.67 12.21 -12.56
N ARG A 32 -2.87 12.61 -12.13
CA ARG A 32 -4.10 11.78 -12.09
C ARG A 32 -3.96 10.43 -11.37
N PRO A 33 -3.67 10.41 -10.05
CA PRO A 33 -3.57 9.19 -9.27
C PRO A 33 -4.84 8.32 -9.40
N THR A 34 -4.68 7.00 -9.29
CA THR A 34 -5.85 6.11 -9.17
C THR A 34 -6.58 6.35 -7.84
N ARG A 35 -7.85 5.96 -7.75
CA ARG A 35 -8.61 6.03 -6.48
C ARG A 35 -7.87 5.36 -5.31
N PHE A 36 -7.24 4.21 -5.58
CA PHE A 36 -6.47 3.48 -4.58
C PHE A 36 -5.25 4.28 -4.13
N ILE A 37 -4.47 4.83 -5.07
CA ILE A 37 -3.28 5.63 -4.77
C ILE A 37 -3.66 6.87 -3.98
N ALA A 38 -4.68 7.62 -4.41
CA ALA A 38 -5.09 8.86 -3.75
C ALA A 38 -5.49 8.62 -2.28
N VAL A 39 -6.32 7.61 -2.01
CA VAL A 39 -6.74 7.30 -0.63
C VAL A 39 -5.60 6.69 0.18
N SER A 40 -4.74 5.88 -0.43
CA SER A 40 -3.54 5.34 0.22
C SER A 40 -2.57 6.45 0.64
N SER A 41 -2.35 7.45 -0.21
CA SER A 41 -1.51 8.62 0.10
C SER A 41 -2.09 9.42 1.26
N LEU A 42 -3.42 9.63 1.29
CA LEU A 42 -4.09 10.31 2.39
C LEU A 42 -3.88 9.58 3.73
N ILE A 43 -4.08 8.26 3.75
CA ILE A 43 -3.89 7.43 4.95
C ILE A 43 -2.44 7.47 5.40
N LEU A 44 -1.50 7.32 4.45
CA LEU A 44 -0.08 7.34 4.75
C LEU A 44 0.33 8.69 5.37
N ALA A 45 -0.15 9.79 4.81
CA ALA A 45 0.09 11.13 5.34
C ALA A 45 -0.48 11.30 6.75
N ALA A 46 -1.72 10.85 7.00
CA ALA A 46 -2.32 10.90 8.33
C ALA A 46 -1.51 10.08 9.35
N MET A 47 -1.09 8.87 8.98
CA MET A 47 -0.27 8.02 9.83
C MET A 47 1.10 8.64 10.12
N MET A 48 1.77 9.22 9.11
CA MET A 48 3.03 9.94 9.29
C MET A 48 2.88 11.12 10.25
N THR A 49 1.78 11.87 10.12
CA THR A 49 1.45 13.01 10.99
C THR A 49 1.31 12.56 12.45
N ILE A 50 0.52 11.52 12.69
CA ILE A 50 0.28 10.96 14.04
C ILE A 50 1.59 10.44 14.64
N THR A 51 2.42 9.72 13.88
CA THR A 51 3.71 9.21 14.40
C THR A 51 4.67 10.33 14.77
N ARG A 52 4.62 11.47 14.06
CA ARG A 52 5.43 12.65 14.36
C ARG A 52 4.96 13.34 15.64
N GLU A 53 3.65 13.55 15.79
CA GLU A 53 3.06 14.26 16.93
C GLU A 53 3.23 13.51 18.25
N ASN A 54 3.23 12.18 18.22
CA ASN A 54 3.38 11.36 19.42
C ASN A 54 4.85 11.07 19.78
N GLU A 55 5.83 11.70 19.12
CA GLU A 55 7.28 11.47 19.31
C GLU A 55 7.67 9.99 19.35
N VAL A 56 6.93 9.16 18.61
CA VAL A 56 7.19 7.71 18.57
C VAL A 56 8.54 7.53 17.88
N ASP A 57 9.54 7.04 18.62
CA ASP A 57 10.89 6.76 18.09
C ASP A 57 10.87 5.85 16.84
N GLN A 58 9.75 5.14 16.64
CA GLN A 58 9.44 4.34 15.47
C GLN A 58 8.63 5.13 14.44
N GLN A 59 9.30 5.89 13.58
CA GLN A 59 8.67 6.46 12.38
C GLN A 59 8.35 5.37 11.34
N ILE A 60 7.36 5.65 10.48
CA ILE A 60 7.01 4.78 9.34
C ILE A 60 8.19 4.71 8.37
N GLY A 61 8.94 3.61 8.44
CA GLY A 61 10.11 3.40 7.59
C GLY A 61 9.80 2.66 6.30
N VAL A 62 8.72 1.86 6.28
CA VAL A 62 8.35 1.01 5.14
C VAL A 62 6.84 0.91 5.02
N VAL A 63 6.35 1.10 3.80
CA VAL A 63 4.97 0.84 3.39
C VAL A 63 4.93 -0.40 2.50
N THR A 64 3.97 -1.29 2.76
CA THR A 64 3.77 -2.49 1.94
C THR A 64 2.38 -2.53 1.33
N ILE A 65 2.33 -2.90 0.04
CA ILE A 65 1.09 -2.98 -0.73
C ILE A 65 1.02 -4.33 -1.44
N PRO A 66 -0.05 -5.13 -1.26
CA PRO A 66 -0.24 -6.35 -2.01
C PRO A 66 -0.62 -6.04 -3.47
N VAL A 67 0.18 -6.53 -4.41
CA VAL A 67 -0.04 -6.36 -5.86
C VAL A 67 -0.48 -7.69 -6.47
N ASN A 68 -1.64 -7.71 -7.13
CA ASN A 68 -2.13 -8.88 -7.87
C ASN A 68 -1.25 -9.17 -9.08
N LEU A 69 -0.65 -10.37 -9.16
CA LEU A 69 0.28 -10.74 -10.24
C LEU A 69 -0.41 -11.38 -11.45
N ARG A 70 -1.69 -11.78 -11.35
CA ARG A 70 -2.36 -12.57 -12.39
C ARG A 70 -2.32 -11.91 -13.77
N GLY A 71 -2.61 -10.61 -13.83
CA GLY A 71 -2.54 -9.84 -15.07
C GLY A 71 -1.16 -9.28 -15.43
N ARG A 72 -0.14 -9.56 -14.61
CA ARG A 72 1.21 -8.97 -14.73
C ARG A 72 2.26 -9.98 -15.20
N LEU A 73 2.02 -11.27 -14.98
CA LEU A 73 2.86 -12.35 -15.47
C LEU A 73 2.65 -12.58 -16.98
N LYS A 74 3.67 -13.13 -17.63
CA LYS A 74 3.64 -13.52 -19.06
C LYS A 74 3.97 -15.01 -19.21
N PRO A 75 3.03 -15.87 -19.66
CA PRO A 75 1.65 -15.53 -19.98
C PRO A 75 0.82 -15.13 -18.74
N PRO A 76 -0.25 -14.33 -18.91
CA PRO A 76 -1.14 -13.96 -17.82
C PRO A 76 -1.79 -15.20 -17.18
N VAL A 77 -1.96 -15.16 -15.87
CA VAL A 77 -2.67 -16.21 -15.13
C VAL A 77 -4.18 -15.93 -15.20
N PRO A 78 -5.02 -16.94 -15.47
CA PRO A 78 -6.47 -16.78 -15.45
C PRO A 78 -6.99 -16.18 -14.13
N LYS A 79 -8.02 -15.34 -14.22
CA LYS A 79 -8.62 -14.69 -13.05
C LYS A 79 -9.19 -15.69 -12.04
N GLN A 80 -9.77 -16.78 -12.56
CA GLN A 80 -10.39 -17.86 -11.82
C GLN A 80 -9.38 -18.87 -11.23
N SER A 81 -8.08 -18.68 -11.44
CA SER A 81 -7.07 -19.57 -10.88
C SER A 81 -7.07 -19.51 -9.34
N ILE A 82 -7.17 -20.69 -8.73
CA ILE A 82 -7.13 -20.90 -7.28
C ILE A 82 -5.70 -20.65 -6.78
N GLY A 83 -5.57 -19.91 -5.67
CA GLY A 83 -4.30 -19.66 -5.00
C GLY A 83 -3.98 -18.19 -4.75
N ASN A 84 -2.94 -17.96 -3.96
CA ASN A 84 -2.49 -16.63 -3.55
C ASN A 84 -1.47 -16.07 -4.54
N ILE A 85 -1.96 -15.47 -5.62
CA ILE A 85 -1.12 -14.96 -6.72
C ILE A 85 -0.99 -13.43 -6.59
N PHE A 86 -0.24 -13.02 -5.57
CA PHE A 86 0.10 -11.63 -5.30
C PHE A 86 1.55 -11.51 -4.82
N GLN A 87 2.14 -10.31 -4.90
CA GLN A 87 3.42 -10.00 -4.26
C GLN A 87 3.36 -8.67 -3.53
N MET A 88 4.07 -8.56 -2.40
CA MET A 88 4.18 -7.30 -1.66
C MET A 88 5.14 -6.35 -2.37
N ALA A 89 4.63 -5.23 -2.88
CA ALA A 89 5.44 -4.08 -3.21
C ALA A 89 5.89 -3.40 -1.91
N LYS A 90 7.16 -3.00 -1.85
CA LYS A 90 7.72 -2.24 -0.73
C LYS A 90 8.08 -0.84 -1.21
N THR A 91 7.69 0.15 -0.44
CA THR A 91 8.16 1.53 -0.57
C THR A 91 8.89 1.90 0.72
N ASN A 92 10.17 2.24 0.62
CA ASN A 92 10.95 2.73 1.76
C ASN A 92 10.70 4.23 1.92
N TRP A 93 10.55 4.68 3.17
CA TRP A 93 10.38 6.08 3.50
C TRP A 93 11.41 6.48 4.55
N PRO A 94 12.54 7.08 4.14
CA PRO A 94 13.58 7.48 5.09
C PRO A 94 13.09 8.66 5.96
N LYS A 95 13.61 8.75 7.18
CA LYS A 95 13.28 9.79 8.17
C LYS A 95 13.52 11.22 7.67
N SER A 96 14.42 11.41 6.71
CA SER A 96 14.63 12.73 6.08
C SER A 96 13.44 13.20 5.24
N GLU A 97 12.64 12.27 4.73
CA GLU A 97 11.48 12.54 3.86
C GLU A 97 10.14 12.51 4.60
N SER A 98 10.12 12.09 5.88
CA SER A 98 8.91 12.11 6.71
C SER A 98 8.57 13.50 7.26
N ASN A 99 9.52 14.44 7.20
CA ASN A 99 9.37 15.78 7.79
C ASN A 99 8.53 16.75 6.94
N VAL A 100 8.36 16.49 5.64
CA VAL A 100 7.52 17.30 4.74
C VAL A 100 6.44 16.42 4.12
N LEU A 101 5.20 16.61 4.58
CA LEU A 101 4.04 15.92 4.03
C LEU A 101 3.75 16.47 2.63
N ASN A 102 4.01 15.65 1.61
CA ASN A 102 3.67 15.96 0.22
C ASN A 102 2.88 14.79 -0.37
N TYR A 103 1.57 14.99 -0.53
CA TYR A 103 0.65 13.98 -1.06
C TYR A 103 1.04 13.47 -2.45
N ASN A 104 1.49 14.36 -3.33
CA ASN A 104 1.87 14.02 -4.70
C ASN A 104 3.14 13.15 -4.73
N SER A 105 4.14 13.48 -3.92
CA SER A 105 5.35 12.68 -3.73
C SER A 105 5.03 11.30 -3.16
N LEU A 106 4.20 11.23 -2.11
CA LEU A 106 3.70 9.98 -1.54
C LEU A 106 3.03 9.13 -2.62
N ALA A 107 2.14 9.73 -3.41
CA ALA A 107 1.44 9.07 -4.49
C ALA A 107 2.39 8.54 -5.57
N GLY A 108 3.38 9.33 -5.97
CA GLY A 108 4.40 8.93 -6.94
C GLY A 108 5.18 7.69 -6.50
N LYS A 109 5.65 7.65 -5.25
CA LYS A 109 6.39 6.47 -4.74
C LYS A 109 5.52 5.22 -4.60
N LEU A 110 4.24 5.38 -4.25
CA LEU A 110 3.30 4.25 -4.20
C LEU A 110 3.01 3.72 -5.62
N ASP A 111 2.81 4.61 -6.60
CA ASP A 111 2.60 4.21 -7.99
C ASP A 111 3.83 3.52 -8.58
N GLU A 112 5.02 4.09 -8.36
CA GLU A 112 6.29 3.54 -8.81
C GLU A 112 6.50 2.10 -8.28
N SER A 113 6.30 1.89 -6.98
CA SER A 113 6.51 0.56 -6.37
C SER A 113 5.52 -0.48 -6.90
N ILE A 114 4.28 -0.08 -7.16
CA ILE A 114 3.27 -0.94 -7.79
C ILE A 114 3.61 -1.22 -9.26
N ARG A 115 4.05 -0.22 -10.02
CA ARG A 115 4.41 -0.37 -11.44
C ARG A 115 5.64 -1.24 -11.64
N LYS A 116 6.63 -1.11 -10.75
CA LYS A 116 7.87 -1.91 -10.75
C LYS A 116 7.60 -3.41 -10.69
N MET A 117 6.49 -3.83 -10.09
CA MET A 117 6.08 -5.23 -9.99
C MET A 117 5.55 -5.77 -11.34
N ASN A 118 6.40 -5.81 -12.37
CA ASN A 118 6.10 -6.39 -13.68
C ASN A 118 6.64 -7.84 -13.79
N ASP A 119 6.30 -8.56 -14.87
CA ASP A 119 6.72 -9.96 -15.08
C ASP A 119 8.24 -10.16 -14.86
N GLU A 120 9.06 -9.32 -15.50
CA GLU A 120 10.51 -9.42 -15.43
C GLU A 120 11.02 -9.25 -13.99
N TYR A 121 10.55 -8.21 -13.30
CA TYR A 121 10.92 -7.95 -11.92
C TYR A 121 10.51 -9.12 -11.01
N ILE A 122 9.29 -9.64 -11.15
CA ILE A 122 8.79 -10.77 -10.36
C ILE A 122 9.65 -12.01 -10.59
N ARG A 123 9.96 -12.34 -11.85
CA ARG A 123 10.80 -13.51 -12.17
C ARG A 123 12.19 -13.38 -11.57
N LYS A 124 12.83 -12.22 -11.73
CA LYS A 124 14.12 -11.91 -11.12
C LYS A 124 14.05 -11.97 -9.59
N PHE A 125 12.97 -11.48 -9.00
CA PHE A 125 12.77 -11.48 -7.56
C PHE A 125 12.64 -12.89 -6.98
N HIS A 126 12.00 -13.81 -7.71
CA HIS A 126 11.83 -15.19 -7.27
C HIS A 126 12.99 -16.12 -7.67
N ALA A 127 13.87 -15.70 -8.58
CA ALA A 127 15.03 -16.48 -9.00
C ALA A 127 16.04 -16.68 -7.84
N GLY A 128 16.73 -17.83 -7.85
CA GLY A 128 17.85 -18.11 -6.93
C GLY A 128 17.53 -17.98 -5.44
N GLY A 129 16.28 -18.23 -5.03
CA GLY A 129 15.85 -18.09 -3.64
C GLY A 129 15.61 -16.63 -3.18
N GLY A 130 15.55 -15.66 -4.12
CA GLY A 130 15.38 -14.24 -3.81
C GLY A 130 14.16 -13.93 -2.94
N TYR A 131 13.03 -14.60 -3.17
CA TYR A 131 11.83 -14.47 -2.34
C TYR A 131 12.07 -14.95 -0.89
N PHE A 132 12.72 -16.10 -0.71
CA PHE A 132 13.04 -16.62 0.62
C PHE A 132 13.96 -15.66 1.38
N ASN A 133 15.00 -15.17 0.71
CA ASN A 133 15.91 -14.17 1.26
C ASN A 133 15.19 -12.87 1.64
N PHE A 134 14.21 -12.44 0.84
CA PHE A 134 13.37 -11.30 1.17
C PHE A 134 12.54 -11.52 2.44
N ILE A 135 11.91 -12.69 2.60
CA ILE A 135 11.14 -13.01 3.82
C ILE A 135 12.05 -13.02 5.05
N GLN A 136 13.25 -13.60 4.93
CA GLN A 136 14.24 -13.61 6.02
C GLN A 136 14.68 -12.18 6.41
N ARG A 137 14.92 -11.30 5.43
CA ARG A 137 15.23 -9.88 5.67
C ARG A 137 14.06 -9.13 6.31
N ALA A 138 12.85 -9.29 5.78
CA ALA A 138 11.65 -8.66 6.31
C ALA A 138 11.41 -9.05 7.79
N ARG A 139 11.65 -10.32 8.15
CA ARG A 139 11.58 -10.80 9.53
C ARG A 139 12.61 -10.12 10.45
N LYS A 140 13.79 -9.80 9.93
CA LYS A 140 14.86 -9.10 10.67
C LYS A 140 14.58 -7.60 10.82
N GLU A 141 13.97 -6.99 9.80
CA GLU A 141 13.63 -5.55 9.72
C GLU A 141 12.38 -5.20 10.54
N ALA A 142 11.40 -6.10 10.64
CA ALA A 142 10.17 -5.91 11.43
C ALA A 142 10.43 -5.64 12.93
N LYS A 143 11.65 -5.89 13.41
CA LYS A 143 12.09 -5.58 14.78
C LYS A 143 12.58 -4.13 14.96
N LYS A 144 12.72 -3.35 13.89
CA LYS A 144 13.45 -2.07 13.89
C LYS A 144 12.67 -0.87 13.33
N ALA A 145 11.54 -1.08 12.68
CA ALA A 145 10.76 -0.01 12.06
C ALA A 145 9.27 -0.29 12.14
N LEU A 146 8.47 0.76 12.24
CA LEU A 146 7.01 0.66 12.15
C LEU A 146 6.64 0.29 10.70
N LEU A 147 5.97 -0.86 10.54
CA LEU A 147 5.51 -1.37 9.26
C LEU A 147 4.05 -0.96 9.05
N LEU A 148 3.78 -0.14 8.03
CA LEU A 148 2.40 0.15 7.62
C LEU A 148 2.00 -0.79 6.46
N GLY A 149 1.05 -1.68 6.74
CA GLY A 149 0.39 -2.51 5.74
C GLY A 149 -0.87 -1.83 5.21
N LEU A 150 -0.85 -1.37 3.96
CA LEU A 150 -2.06 -0.86 3.31
C LEU A 150 -2.75 -2.01 2.58
N VAL A 151 -3.91 -2.44 3.09
CA VAL A 151 -4.71 -3.51 2.47
C VAL A 151 -6.04 -2.93 2.00
N ALA A 152 -6.26 -2.88 0.69
CA ALA A 152 -7.58 -2.64 0.14
C ALA A 152 -8.33 -3.97 -0.01
N LEU A 153 -9.40 -4.16 0.78
CA LEU A 153 -10.34 -5.27 0.66
C LEU A 153 -11.66 -4.71 0.10
N SER A 154 -12.03 -5.07 -1.14
CA SER A 154 -13.37 -4.77 -1.65
C SER A 154 -14.39 -5.73 -1.05
N HIS A 155 -15.53 -5.20 -0.59
CA HIS A 155 -16.62 -5.93 0.09
C HIS A 155 -17.46 -6.85 -0.82
N GLN A 156 -16.88 -7.39 -1.88
CA GLN A 156 -17.41 -8.57 -2.53
C GLN A 156 -16.32 -9.65 -2.47
N SER A 157 -16.60 -10.63 -1.59
CA SER A 157 -15.92 -11.91 -1.45
C SER A 157 -14.56 -11.88 -0.75
N TYR A 158 -14.55 -12.33 0.51
CA TYR A 158 -13.32 -12.85 1.12
C TYR A 158 -12.86 -14.08 0.33
N LYS A 159 -12.01 -13.87 -0.68
CA LYS A 159 -10.95 -14.78 -1.11
C LYS A 159 -10.08 -14.04 -2.12
N ILE A 160 -8.77 -14.25 -2.03
CA ILE A 160 -7.75 -13.62 -2.88
C ILE A 160 -8.04 -13.92 -4.36
N SER A 161 -8.79 -13.05 -5.03
CA SER A 161 -8.87 -12.88 -6.49
C SER A 161 -10.00 -11.90 -6.82
N GLU A 162 -9.76 -11.09 -7.85
CA GLU A 162 -10.75 -10.25 -8.55
C GLU A 162 -11.09 -8.88 -7.96
N LEU A 163 -10.53 -7.84 -8.60
CA LEU A 163 -11.07 -6.48 -8.58
C LEU A 163 -11.67 -6.17 -9.95
N ARG A 164 -13.01 -6.10 -10.04
CA ARG A 164 -13.74 -5.26 -11.00
C ARG A 164 -14.34 -4.10 -10.22
N PHE A 165 -13.85 -2.89 -10.46
CA PHE A 165 -14.42 -1.68 -9.89
C PHE A 165 -15.65 -1.26 -10.69
N LYS A 166 -16.86 -1.63 -10.24
CA LYS A 166 -18.11 -1.21 -10.91
C LYS A 166 -19.12 -0.44 -10.07
N ASN A 167 -18.81 0.02 -8.85
CA ASN A 167 -19.69 0.96 -8.14
C ASN A 167 -18.93 1.97 -7.26
N THR A 168 -19.60 3.08 -6.95
CA THR A 168 -19.15 4.41 -6.49
C THR A 168 -18.58 4.51 -5.05
N ARG A 169 -18.19 3.40 -4.40
CA ARG A 169 -17.76 3.41 -2.99
C ARG A 169 -16.48 2.60 -2.78
N LEU A 170 -15.50 3.18 -2.06
CA LEU A 170 -14.29 2.49 -1.56
C LEU A 170 -14.45 2.26 -0.05
N VAL A 171 -14.24 1.02 0.40
CA VAL A 171 -14.22 0.64 1.82
C VAL A 171 -12.80 0.20 2.17
N LEU A 172 -12.20 0.85 3.17
CA LEU A 172 -10.88 0.46 3.70
C LEU A 172 -11.05 0.02 5.15
N LYS A 173 -10.46 -1.14 5.47
CA LYS A 173 -10.31 -1.61 6.84
C LYS A 173 -8.90 -1.24 7.27
N MET A 174 -8.79 -0.29 8.20
CA MET A 174 -7.50 0.14 8.73
C MET A 174 -7.35 -0.42 10.14
N GLU A 175 -6.33 -1.27 10.33
CA GLU A 175 -5.89 -1.74 11.63
C GLU A 175 -4.58 -1.02 11.92
N ILE A 176 -4.60 -0.11 12.91
CA ILE A 176 -3.42 0.61 13.35
C ILE A 176 -2.79 -0.19 14.49
N LEU A 177 -1.58 -0.69 14.28
CA LEU A 177 -0.74 -1.28 15.32
C LEU A 177 0.21 -0.19 15.83
N LEU A 178 0.06 0.21 17.09
CA LEU A 178 1.03 1.04 17.80
C LEU A 178 1.75 0.12 18.78
N TYR A 179 3.06 -0.07 18.57
CA TYR A 179 3.94 -0.79 19.49
C TYR A 179 4.62 0.18 20.44
#